data_AF-A0A3D5USF5-F1
#
_entry.id   AF-A0A3D5USF5-F1
#
_cell.length_a   1.000
_cell.length_b   1.000
_cell.length_c   1.000
_cell.angle_alpha   90.00
_cell.angle_beta   90.00
_cell.angle_gamma   90.00
#
_symmetry.space_group_name_H-M   'P 1'
#
loop_
_entity.id
_entity.type
_entity.pdbx_description
1 polymer ?
#
loop_
_entity_poly.entity_id
_entity_poly.type
_entity_poly.pdbx_seq_one_letter_code
_entity_poly.pdbx_strand_id
1 'polypeptide(L)'
;MSETGQTHSPHVPVMLADVLDVLKPRDGGIYVDGTFGAGGYTRAILGAADCAVLAIDRDPGAILRGRELASEFDGRLTLIEGCFGDMERLG
;
A
#
# COMPACT_ATOMS: atom_id res chain seq x y z
N MET A 1 -34.13 5.70 -21.78
CA MET A 1 -33.90 5.30 -20.38
C MET A 1 -32.41 5.09 -20.26
N SER A 2 -31.70 6.09 -19.78
CA SER A 2 -30.23 6.08 -19.68
C SER A 2 -29.89 6.07 -18.20
N GLU A 3 -29.28 5.00 -17.71
CA GLU A 3 -28.57 5.03 -16.43
C GLU A 3 -27.07 4.93 -16.70
N THR A 4 -26.41 6.02 -16.32
CA THR A 4 -25.00 6.34 -16.41
C THR A 4 -24.14 5.40 -15.57
N GLY A 5 -23.06 4.88 -16.17
CA GLY A 5 -22.02 4.14 -15.47
C GLY A 5 -21.33 5.00 -14.41
N GLN A 6 -21.27 4.50 -13.18
CA GLN A 6 -20.46 5.07 -12.12
C GLN A 6 -18.98 4.80 -12.42
N THR A 7 -18.26 5.82 -12.89
CA THR A 7 -16.81 5.77 -12.98
C THR A 7 -16.24 5.94 -11.56
N HIS A 8 -15.79 4.85 -10.95
CA HIS A 8 -15.02 4.89 -9.71
C HIS A 8 -13.76 5.72 -9.99
N SER A 9 -13.72 6.96 -9.50
CA SER A 9 -12.50 7.78 -9.60
C SER A 9 -11.40 7.09 -8.79
N PRO A 10 -10.17 6.97 -9.32
CA PRO A 10 -9.06 6.41 -8.56
C PRO A 10 -8.87 7.20 -7.26
N HIS A 11 -8.79 6.52 -6.12
CA HIS A 11 -8.48 7.18 -4.86
C HIS A 11 -7.03 7.69 -4.90
N VAL A 12 -6.85 9.02 -4.86
CA VAL A 12 -5.53 9.64 -4.80
C VAL A 12 -5.16 9.87 -3.32
N PRO A 13 -4.03 9.31 -2.82
CA PRO A 13 -3.59 9.58 -1.46
C PRO A 13 -3.29 11.07 -1.23
N VAL A 14 -3.76 11.58 -0.10
CA VAL A 14 -3.53 12.98 0.31
C VAL A 14 -2.06 13.19 0.65
N MET A 15 -1.36 14.16 0.07
CA MET A 15 0.09 14.43 0.29
C MET A 15 1.06 13.34 -0.21
N LEU A 16 0.66 12.55 -1.21
CA LEU A 16 1.52 11.50 -1.76
C LEU A 16 2.92 12.01 -2.17
N ALA A 17 2.98 13.14 -2.87
CA ALA A 17 4.24 13.71 -3.35
C ALA A 17 5.16 14.12 -2.19
N ASP A 18 4.62 14.80 -1.17
CA ASP A 18 5.38 15.26 -0.02
C ASP A 18 5.91 14.07 0.80
N VAL A 19 5.10 13.02 0.96
CA VAL A 19 5.53 11.79 1.64
C VAL A 19 6.69 11.15 0.92
N LEU A 20 6.64 11.03 -0.42
CA LEU A 20 7.76 10.47 -1.19
C LEU A 20 9.01 11.33 -1.13
N ASP A 21 8.88 12.66 -1.16
CA ASP A 21 10.02 13.57 -1.08
C ASP A 21 10.72 13.49 0.28
N VAL A 22 9.97 13.28 1.37
CA VAL A 22 10.56 13.08 2.71
C VAL A 22 11.10 11.67 2.89
N LEU A 23 10.33 10.65 2.49
CA LEU A 23 10.67 9.24 2.71
C LEU A 23 11.87 8.79 1.86
N LYS A 24 12.03 9.38 0.67
CA LYS A 24 13.07 9.08 -0.32
C LYS A 24 13.32 7.57 -0.45
N PRO A 25 12.34 6.80 -0.99
CA PRO A 25 12.53 5.39 -1.26
C PRO A 25 13.85 5.13 -1.98
N ARG A 26 14.61 4.14 -1.51
CA ARG A 26 15.89 3.76 -2.08
C ARG A 26 15.93 2.27 -2.35
N ASP A 27 16.73 1.89 -3.33
CA ASP A 27 16.94 0.48 -3.68
C ASP A 27 17.47 -0.30 -2.48
N GLY A 28 16.96 -1.53 -2.31
CA GLY A 28 17.22 -2.38 -1.16
C GLY A 28 16.66 -1.87 0.18
N GLY A 29 15.86 -0.80 0.17
CA GLY A 29 15.16 -0.30 1.35
C GLY A 29 14.03 -1.25 1.79
N ILE A 30 13.71 -1.23 3.08
CA ILE A 30 12.54 -1.91 3.65
C ILE A 30 11.71 -0.85 4.35
N TYR A 31 10.44 -0.75 3.95
CA TYR A 31 9.51 0.26 4.43
C TYR A 31 8.29 -0.40 5.08
N VAL A 32 7.66 0.31 6.01
CA VAL A 32 6.41 -0.11 6.65
C VAL A 32 5.31 0.86 6.28
N ASP A 33 4.23 0.35 5.69
CA ASP A 33 2.95 1.05 5.54
C ASP A 33 2.00 0.54 6.62
N GLY A 34 1.87 1.28 7.72
CA GLY A 34 1.08 0.85 8.89
C GLY A 34 -0.44 0.92 8.68
N THR A 35 -0.91 1.51 7.58
CA THR A 35 -2.34 1.74 7.32
C THR A 35 -2.63 1.53 5.83
N PHE A 36 -2.35 0.33 5.34
CA PHE A 36 -2.35 0.00 3.91
C PHE A 36 -3.57 0.52 3.15
N GLY A 37 -4.79 0.32 3.67
CA GLY A 37 -6.03 0.81 3.11
C GLY A 37 -6.26 0.33 1.67
N ALA A 38 -6.15 1.26 0.71
CA ALA A 38 -6.26 0.98 -0.72
C ALA A 38 -4.90 0.77 -1.42
N GLY A 39 -3.78 0.85 -0.70
CA GLY A 39 -2.43 0.59 -1.19
C GLY A 39 -1.80 1.71 -2.01
N GLY A 40 -2.36 2.93 -1.99
CA GLY A 40 -1.87 4.04 -2.81
C GLY A 40 -0.44 4.48 -2.45
N TYR A 41 -0.10 4.54 -1.17
CA TYR A 41 1.26 4.84 -0.71
C TYR A 41 2.23 3.69 -1.00
N THR A 42 1.84 2.47 -0.60
CA THR A 42 2.58 1.25 -0.92
C THR A 42 2.95 1.16 -2.40
N ARG A 43 2.00 1.36 -3.33
CA ARG A 43 2.25 1.36 -4.78
C ARG A 43 3.27 2.44 -5.18
N ALA A 44 3.13 3.64 -4.62
CA ALA A 44 4.01 4.75 -4.96
C ALA A 44 5.44 4.53 -4.44
N ILE A 45 5.61 3.94 -3.26
CA ILE A 45 6.91 3.57 -2.69
C ILE A 45 7.58 2.49 -3.55
N LEU A 46 6.86 1.41 -3.85
CA LEU A 46 7.37 0.29 -4.66
C LEU A 46 7.66 0.66 -6.11
N GLY A 47 6.97 1.67 -6.64
CA GLY A 47 7.21 2.24 -7.96
C GLY A 47 8.37 3.25 -8.01
N ALA A 48 8.74 3.85 -6.87
CA ALA A 48 9.82 4.83 -6.79
C ALA A 48 11.21 4.20 -6.65
N ALA A 49 11.31 2.97 -6.14
CA ALA A 49 12.58 2.28 -5.94
C ALA A 49 12.42 0.74 -5.95
N ASP A 50 13.51 0.02 -6.23
CA ASP A 50 13.58 -1.42 -6.04
C ASP A 50 13.74 -1.77 -4.56
N CYS A 51 12.65 -1.60 -3.81
CA CYS A 51 12.56 -1.77 -2.37
C CYS A 51 11.44 -2.75 -2.00
N ALA A 52 11.39 -3.12 -0.72
CA ALA A 52 10.33 -3.94 -0.15
C ALA A 52 9.43 -3.13 0.79
N VAL A 53 8.14 -3.47 0.83
CA VAL A 53 7.15 -2.88 1.73
C VAL A 53 6.45 -3.95 2.55
N LEU A 54 6.41 -3.75 3.86
CA LEU A 54 5.55 -4.46 4.80
C LEU A 54 4.31 -3.61 5.06
N ALA A 55 3.16 -4.05 4.56
CA ALA A 55 1.91 -3.31 4.62
C ALA A 55 0.94 -3.96 5.62
N ILE A 56 0.52 -3.19 6.61
CA ILE A 56 -0.34 -3.63 7.72
C ILE A 56 -1.71 -2.97 7.58
N ASP A 57 -2.78 -3.74 7.73
CA ASP A 57 -4.12 -3.20 7.96
C ASP A 57 -4.94 -4.13 8.83
N ARG A 58 -5.81 -3.55 9.66
CA ARG A 58 -6.75 -4.29 10.49
C ARG A 58 -7.99 -4.74 9.72
N ASP A 59 -8.28 -4.11 8.57
CA ASP A 59 -9.40 -4.48 7.69
C ASP A 59 -9.00 -5.70 6.83
N PRO A 60 -9.57 -6.90 7.06
CA PRO A 60 -9.31 -8.06 6.20
C PRO A 60 -9.72 -7.80 4.74
N GLY A 61 -10.67 -6.89 4.50
CA GLY A 61 -11.06 -6.46 3.16
C GLY A 61 -9.94 -5.70 2.44
N ALA A 62 -9.16 -4.88 3.16
CA ALA A 62 -8.00 -4.20 2.62
C ALA A 62 -6.93 -5.21 2.18
N ILE A 63 -6.66 -6.21 3.03
CA ILE A 63 -5.72 -7.30 2.72
C ILE A 63 -6.17 -8.10 1.49
N LEU A 64 -7.46 -8.44 1.41
CA LEU A 64 -8.00 -9.18 0.26
C LEU A 64 -7.84 -8.38 -1.05
N ARG A 65 -8.23 -7.10 -1.06
CA ARG A 65 -8.08 -6.22 -2.23
C ARG A 65 -6.61 -5.97 -2.59
N GLY A 66 -5.72 -5.96 -1.60
CA GLY A 66 -4.29 -5.75 -1.79
C GLY A 66 -3.55 -6.90 -2.49
N ARG A 67 -4.12 -8.10 -2.56
CA ARG A 67 -3.44 -9.28 -3.13
C ARG A 67 -3.06 -9.11 -4.61
N GLU A 68 -3.88 -8.39 -5.36
CA GLU A 68 -3.58 -8.05 -6.75
C GLU A 68 -2.35 -7.15 -6.84
N LEU A 69 -2.28 -6.12 -5.99
CA LEU A 69 -1.11 -5.26 -5.87
C LEU A 69 0.14 -6.04 -5.46
N ALA A 70 0.01 -6.97 -4.50
CA ALA A 70 1.15 -7.80 -4.07
C ALA A 70 1.68 -8.68 -5.20
N SER A 71 0.80 -9.15 -6.08
CA SER A 71 1.16 -9.94 -7.26
C SER A 71 1.84 -9.08 -8.34
N GLU A 72 1.45 -7.81 -8.49
CA GLU A 72 2.08 -6.86 -9.42
C GLU A 72 3.55 -6.58 -9.05
N PHE A 73 3.87 -6.60 -7.76
CA PHE A 73 5.20 -6.25 -7.25
C PHE A 73 6.07 -7.46 -6.87
N ASP A 74 5.74 -8.66 -7.35
CA ASP A 74 6.53 -9.90 -7.32
C ASP A 74 7.42 -10.10 -6.08
N GLY A 75 6.79 -10.30 -4.92
CA GLY A 75 7.48 -10.58 -3.66
C GLY A 75 8.06 -9.37 -2.93
N ARG A 76 7.98 -8.16 -3.51
CA ARG A 76 8.39 -6.92 -2.85
C ARG A 76 7.33 -6.34 -1.90
N LEU A 77 6.10 -6.84 -1.95
CA LEU A 77 5.03 -6.44 -1.03
C LEU A 77 4.59 -7.63 -0.16
N THR A 78 4.67 -7.46 1.16
CA THR A 78 4.09 -8.38 2.15
C THR A 78 2.90 -7.71 2.82
N LEU A 79 1.75 -8.38 2.79
CA LEU A 79 0.51 -7.90 3.43
C LEU A 79 0.30 -8.63 4.75
N ILE A 80 0.04 -7.89 5.81
CA ILE A 80 -0.22 -8.41 7.15
C ILE A 80 -1.56 -7.89 7.65
N GLU A 81 -2.45 -8.80 8.01
CA GLU A 81 -3.68 -8.47 8.73
C GLU A 81 -3.37 -8.24 10.22
N GLY A 82 -3.67 -7.05 10.74
CA GLY A 82 -3.43 -6.72 12.14
C GLY A 82 -3.47 -5.22 12.42
N CYS A 83 -3.39 -4.85 13.71
CA CYS A 83 -3.23 -3.46 14.10
C CYS A 83 -1.75 -3.08 14.08
N PHE A 84 -1.37 -1.96 13.46
CA PHE A 84 0.03 -1.49 13.45
C PHE A 84 0.59 -1.25 14.86
N GLY A 85 -0.27 -0.98 15.85
CA GLY A 85 0.15 -0.84 17.25
C GLY A 85 0.73 -2.13 17.84
N ASP A 86 0.43 -3.29 17.24
CA ASP A 86 0.92 -4.60 17.64
C ASP A 86 2.08 -5.08 16.74
N MET A 87 2.68 -4.20 15.93
CA MET A 87 3.63 -4.59 14.87
C MET A 87 4.83 -5.41 15.35
N GLU A 88 5.27 -5.27 16.60
CA GLU A 88 6.35 -6.09 17.17
C GLU A 88 5.99 -7.59 17.25
N ARG A 89 4.69 -7.91 17.26
CA ARG A 89 4.14 -9.27 17.32
C ARG A 89 3.62 -9.75 15.97
N LEU A 90 3.57 -8.86 14.98
CA LEU A 90 3.14 -9.18 13.63
C LEU A 90 4.36 -9.69 12.86
N GLY A 91 4.50 -11.03 12.80
CA GLY A 91 5.61 -11.73 12.16
C GLY A 91 5.28 -13.20 11.95
#